data_AF-A0A0F9A1K1-F1
#
_entry.id   AF-A0A0F9A1K1-F1
#
_cell.length_a   1.000
_cell.length_b   1.000
_cell.length_c   1.000
_cell.angle_alpha   90.00
_cell.angle_beta   90.00
_cell.angle_gamma   90.00
#
_symmetry.space_group_name_H-M   'P 1'
#
loop_
_entity.id
_entity.type
_entity.pdbx_description
1 polymer ?
#
loop_
_entity_poly.entity_id
_entity_poly.type
_entity_poly.pdbx_seq_one_letter_code
_entity_poly.pdbx_strand_id
1 'polypeptide(L)'
;IIDIRRNNKSQLAGFTKEIDLKFFLKKIAKIKYIYLNSFAPEELLLKNYRSKKFNWIQFEEKYLDQIKNYGEWEDFDIDILQDGCLLCSESLPSKCHRRLFAEFLFSKFKDKSIQIVHL
;
A
#
# COMPACT_ATOMS: atom_id res chain seq x y z
N ILE A 1 -8.16 -6.18 -5.09
CA ILE A 1 -7.63 -5.41 -3.94
C ILE A 1 -6.26 -5.93 -3.59
N ILE A 2 -5.30 -5.03 -3.50
CA ILE A 2 -3.93 -5.30 -3.09
C ILE A 2 -3.71 -4.60 -1.75
N ASP A 3 -3.67 -5.37 -0.67
CA ASP A 3 -3.49 -4.89 0.68
C ASP A 3 -2.01 -4.73 0.99
N ILE A 4 -1.61 -3.49 1.27
CA ILE A 4 -0.25 -3.09 1.66
C ILE A 4 -0.25 -2.49 3.08
N ARG A 5 -1.23 -2.85 3.91
CA ARG A 5 -1.28 -2.46 5.32
C ARG A 5 -0.38 -3.36 6.14
N ARG A 6 0.46 -2.78 6.99
CA ARG A 6 1.26 -3.53 7.96
C ARG A 6 0.40 -4.34 8.93
N ASN A 7 -0.70 -3.74 9.41
CA ASN A 7 -1.57 -4.32 10.42
C ASN A 7 -2.98 -4.51 9.85
N ASN A 8 -3.24 -5.65 9.23
CA ASN A 8 -4.53 -5.99 8.62
C ASN A 8 -5.38 -6.98 9.44
N LYS A 9 -4.91 -7.42 10.62
CA LYS A 9 -5.62 -8.38 11.51
C LYS A 9 -6.11 -7.78 12.83
N SER A 10 -5.75 -6.53 13.12
CA SER A 10 -6.07 -5.93 14.42
C SER A 10 -7.58 -5.75 14.61
N GLN A 11 -8.04 -5.69 15.86
CA GLN A 11 -9.45 -5.37 16.14
C GLN A 11 -9.85 -4.00 15.58
N LEU A 12 -8.90 -3.06 15.51
CA LEU A 12 -9.09 -1.74 14.94
C LEU A 12 -9.38 -1.77 13.42
N ALA A 13 -9.09 -2.88 12.73
CA ALA A 13 -9.46 -3.05 11.33
C ALA A 13 -10.96 -3.31 11.14
N GLY A 14 -11.72 -3.65 12.19
CA GLY A 14 -13.16 -3.88 12.11
C GLY A 14 -13.53 -4.90 11.03
N PHE A 15 -14.49 -4.56 10.15
CA PHE A 15 -14.89 -5.37 9.00
C PHE A 15 -13.83 -5.49 7.89
N THR A 16 -12.74 -4.73 7.98
CA THR A 16 -11.63 -4.77 7.02
C THR A 16 -10.48 -5.68 7.49
N LYS A 17 -10.71 -6.53 8.50
CA LYS A 17 -9.76 -7.60 8.84
C LYS A 17 -9.51 -8.48 7.63
N GLU A 18 -8.26 -8.92 7.46
CA GLU A 18 -7.84 -9.72 6.30
C GLU A 18 -8.80 -10.86 5.97
N ILE A 19 -9.18 -11.66 6.98
CA ILE A 19 -10.04 -12.83 6.81
C ILE A 19 -11.42 -12.43 6.30
N ASP A 20 -12.05 -11.46 6.97
CA ASP A 20 -13.40 -10.99 6.66
C ASP A 20 -13.43 -10.27 5.31
N LEU A 21 -12.49 -9.35 5.08
CA LEU A 21 -12.36 -8.60 3.85
C LEU A 21 -12.14 -9.52 2.65
N LYS A 22 -11.21 -10.49 2.76
CA LYS A 22 -10.96 -11.49 1.72
C LYS A 22 -12.21 -12.32 1.43
N PHE A 23 -12.97 -12.69 2.46
CA PHE A 23 -14.22 -13.42 2.31
C PHE A 23 -15.27 -12.59 1.56
N PHE A 24 -15.55 -11.36 2.00
CA PHE A 24 -16.57 -10.50 1.39
C PHE A 24 -16.22 -10.10 -0.05
N LEU A 25 -14.95 -9.74 -0.32
CA LEU A 25 -14.49 -9.44 -1.67
C LEU A 25 -14.73 -10.61 -2.62
N LYS A 26 -14.39 -11.83 -2.19
CA LYS A 26 -14.61 -13.04 -3.00
C LYS A 26 -16.10 -13.36 -3.16
N LYS A 27 -16.89 -13.29 -2.09
CA LYS A 27 -18.28 -13.77 -2.06
C LYS A 27 -19.27 -12.81 -2.69
N ILE A 28 -19.08 -11.50 -2.49
CA ILE A 28 -20.03 -10.47 -2.92
C ILE A 28 -19.56 -9.84 -4.24
N ALA A 29 -18.32 -9.36 -4.26
CA ALA A 29 -17.81 -8.56 -5.36
C ALA A 29 -17.04 -9.37 -6.43
N LYS A 30 -16.76 -10.64 -6.17
CA LYS A 30 -15.87 -11.50 -7.00
C LYS A 30 -14.48 -10.90 -7.21
N ILE A 31 -14.00 -10.10 -6.26
CA ILE A 31 -12.70 -9.43 -6.32
C ILE A 31 -11.63 -10.29 -5.65
N LYS A 32 -10.48 -10.45 -6.32
CA LYS A 32 -9.29 -11.09 -5.75
C LYS A 32 -8.66 -10.19 -4.68
N TYR A 33 -8.27 -10.79 -3.56
CA TYR A 33 -7.51 -10.15 -2.50
C TYR A 33 -6.08 -10.69 -2.50
N ILE A 34 -5.10 -9.78 -2.55
CA ILE A 34 -3.67 -10.05 -2.52
C ILE A 34 -3.10 -9.26 -1.34
N TYR A 35 -2.25 -9.89 -0.52
CA TYR A 35 -1.60 -9.22 0.60
C TYR A 35 -0.10 -9.14 0.34
N LEU A 36 0.44 -7.91 0.27
CA LEU A 36 1.85 -7.63 -0.02
C LEU A 36 2.43 -6.74 1.09
N ASN A 37 2.76 -7.35 2.22
CA ASN A 37 3.29 -6.66 3.39
C ASN A 37 4.67 -6.01 3.16
N SER A 38 5.42 -6.47 2.15
CA SER A 38 6.73 -5.91 1.82
C SER A 38 6.67 -4.45 1.37
N PHE A 39 5.52 -4.02 0.83
CA PHE A 39 5.25 -2.62 0.49
C PHE A 39 4.55 -1.84 1.60
N ALA A 40 4.45 -2.41 2.82
CA ALA A 40 3.98 -1.68 3.98
C ALA A 40 5.13 -0.87 4.63
N PRO A 41 4.88 0.35 5.13
CA PRO A 41 5.87 1.08 5.92
C PRO A 41 6.31 0.27 7.14
N GLU A 42 7.60 0.28 7.46
CA GLU A 42 8.12 -0.37 8.65
C GLU A 42 7.47 0.14 9.94
N GLU A 43 7.36 -0.74 10.93
CA GLU A 43 6.75 -0.38 12.21
C GLU A 43 7.49 0.76 12.91
N LEU A 44 8.83 0.73 12.87
CA LEU A 44 9.65 1.79 13.44
C LEU A 44 9.46 3.12 12.70
N LEU A 45 9.31 3.08 11.37
CA LEU A 45 9.03 4.25 10.55
C LEU A 45 7.68 4.87 10.94
N LEU A 46 6.61 4.07 11.03
CA LEU A 46 5.29 4.51 11.47
C LEU A 46 5.32 5.07 12.90
N LYS A 47 6.01 4.40 13.82
CA LYS A 47 6.13 4.83 15.21
C LYS A 47 6.84 6.18 15.32
N ASN A 48 7.93 6.37 14.60
CA ASN A 48 8.68 7.62 14.61
C ASN A 48 7.88 8.78 13.99
N TYR A 49 7.15 8.53 12.91
CA TYR A 49 6.25 9.52 12.31
C TYR A 49 5.13 9.93 13.28
N ARG A 50 4.44 8.95 13.88
CA ARG A 50 3.33 9.19 14.83
C ARG A 50 3.79 9.90 16.10
N SER A 51 5.02 9.65 16.55
CA SER A 51 5.65 10.34 17.68
C SER A 51 6.27 11.70 17.30
N LYS A 52 6.04 12.18 16.08
CA LYS A 52 6.51 13.48 15.57
C LYS A 52 8.04 13.65 15.61
N LYS A 53 8.80 12.56 15.55
CA LYS A 53 10.27 12.65 15.43
C LYS A 53 10.73 13.22 14.09
N PHE A 54 9.88 13.14 13.08
CA PHE A 54 10.09 13.75 11.77
C PHE A 54 8.73 14.09 11.13
N ASN A 55 8.76 14.99 10.14
CA ASN A 55 7.57 15.47 9.44
C ASN A 55 7.16 14.53 8.28
N TRP A 56 6.09 14.89 7.57
CA TRP A 56 5.58 14.08 6.47
C TRP A 56 6.58 13.94 5.30
N ILE A 57 7.29 15.02 4.93
CA ILE A 57 8.28 14.98 3.84
C ILE A 57 9.38 13.96 4.16
N GLN A 58 9.86 13.98 5.39
CA GLN A 58 10.86 13.01 5.86
C GLN A 58 10.32 11.58 5.93
N PHE A 59 9.01 11.39 6.16
CA PHE A 59 8.37 10.08 6.05
C PHE A 59 8.36 9.59 4.60
N GLU A 60 8.01 10.45 3.64
CA GLU A 60 7.99 10.09 2.22
C GLU A 60 9.36 9.61 1.73
N GLU A 61 10.41 10.37 2.02
CA GLU A 61 11.79 10.02 1.66
C GLU A 61 12.18 8.65 2.22
N LYS A 62 11.97 8.46 3.54
CA LYS A 62 12.34 7.21 4.22
C LYS A 62 11.54 6.01 3.74
N TYR A 63 10.25 6.20 3.45
CA TYR A 63 9.42 5.14 2.90
C TYR A 63 9.89 4.74 1.50
N LEU A 64 10.16 5.70 0.63
CA LEU A 64 10.65 5.42 -0.72
C LEU A 64 12.03 4.75 -0.70
N ASP A 65 12.90 5.15 0.21
CA ASP A 65 14.19 4.48 0.40
C ASP A 65 14.03 3.06 0.93
N GLN A 66 13.08 2.82 1.85
CA GLN A 66 12.71 1.47 2.29
C GLN A 66 12.30 0.60 1.10
N ILE A 67 11.38 1.08 0.26
CA ILE A 67 10.91 0.34 -0.92
C ILE A 67 12.08 0.01 -1.86
N LYS A 68 12.94 0.98 -2.16
CA LYS A 68 14.11 0.76 -3.02
C LYS A 68 15.05 -0.29 -2.44
N ASN A 69 15.36 -0.19 -1.15
CA ASN A 69 16.32 -1.06 -0.48
C ASN A 69 15.84 -2.51 -0.35
N TYR A 70 14.53 -2.74 -0.28
CA TYR A 70 13.98 -4.09 -0.24
C TYR A 70 14.11 -4.84 -1.57
N GLY A 71 14.19 -4.13 -2.70
CA GLY A 71 14.39 -4.73 -4.02
C GLY A 71 13.18 -5.49 -4.60
N GLU A 72 12.22 -5.93 -3.77
CA GLU A 72 11.02 -6.66 -4.21
C GLU A 72 10.16 -5.93 -5.26
N TRP A 73 10.37 -4.63 -5.44
CA TRP A 73 9.71 -3.85 -6.49
C TRP A 73 10.24 -4.14 -7.90
N GLU A 74 11.47 -4.67 -8.03
CA GLU A 74 12.12 -4.93 -9.31
C GLU A 74 11.45 -6.09 -10.05
N ASP A 75 11.08 -7.14 -9.31
CA ASP A 75 10.34 -8.30 -9.82
C ASP A 75 8.81 -8.16 -9.69
N PHE A 76 8.34 -6.95 -9.39
CA PHE A 76 6.91 -6.72 -9.18
C PHE A 76 6.13 -6.93 -10.49
N ASP A 77 5.27 -7.94 -10.50
CA ASP A 77 4.31 -8.16 -11.57
C ASP A 77 3.26 -7.05 -11.57
N ILE A 78 3.51 -6.01 -12.35
CA ILE A 78 2.63 -4.85 -12.49
C ILE A 78 1.24 -5.21 -13.05
N ASP A 79 1.10 -6.35 -13.73
CA ASP A 79 -0.19 -6.76 -14.31
C ASP A 79 -1.20 -7.14 -13.20
N ILE A 80 -0.73 -7.42 -11.97
CA ILE A 80 -1.63 -7.59 -10.80
C ILE A 80 -2.39 -6.30 -10.45
N LEU A 81 -1.95 -5.13 -10.94
CA LEU A 81 -2.63 -3.85 -10.74
C LEU A 81 -3.67 -3.54 -11.82
N GLN A 82 -3.81 -4.37 -12.85
CA GLN A 82 -4.89 -4.21 -13.82
C GLN A 82 -6.24 -4.28 -13.13
N ASP A 83 -7.03 -3.19 -13.21
CA ASP A 83 -8.28 -2.99 -12.48
C ASP A 83 -8.15 -3.21 -10.95
N GLY A 84 -6.93 -3.01 -10.43
CA GLY A 84 -6.55 -3.18 -9.05
C GLY A 84 -6.67 -1.89 -8.24
N CYS A 85 -6.77 -2.04 -6.93
CA CYS A 85 -6.73 -0.92 -5.99
C CYS A 85 -5.82 -1.27 -4.82
N LEU A 86 -4.90 -0.35 -4.49
CA LEU A 86 -4.01 -0.44 -3.34
C LEU A 86 -4.75 0.01 -2.08
N LEU A 87 -4.70 -0.82 -1.03
CA LEU A 87 -5.35 -0.56 0.25
C LEU A 87 -4.30 -0.18 1.32
N CYS A 88 -4.46 1.00 1.93
CA CYS A 88 -3.73 1.46 3.12
C CYS A 88 -4.68 1.68 4.31
N SER A 89 -4.17 2.22 5.42
CA SER A 89 -4.98 2.46 6.63
C SER A 89 -5.61 3.85 6.67
N GLU A 90 -5.15 4.74 5.81
CA GLU A 90 -5.53 6.14 5.74
C GLU A 90 -6.80 6.31 4.89
N SER A 91 -7.69 7.21 5.28
CA SER A 91 -8.89 7.52 4.50
C SER A 91 -8.58 8.31 3.23
N LEU A 92 -7.68 9.30 3.32
CA LEU A 92 -7.37 10.24 2.24
C LEU A 92 -5.98 10.01 1.63
N PRO A 93 -5.77 10.33 0.33
CA PRO A 93 -4.49 10.14 -0.34
C PRO A 93 -3.42 11.19 0.01
N SER A 94 -3.80 12.28 0.67
CA SER A 94 -2.89 13.41 0.96
C SER A 94 -1.66 13.00 1.78
N LYS A 95 -1.85 12.10 2.76
CA LYS A 95 -0.78 11.57 3.61
C LYS A 95 -0.88 10.05 3.78
N CYS A 96 -0.88 9.31 2.66
CA CYS A 96 -0.93 7.84 2.65
C CYS A 96 0.22 7.23 1.84
N HIS A 97 0.77 6.11 2.30
CA HIS A 97 1.81 5.36 1.58
C HIS A 97 1.33 4.68 0.29
N ARG A 98 0.03 4.38 0.14
CA ARG A 98 -0.56 3.89 -1.13
C ARG A 98 -0.31 4.84 -2.29
N ARG A 99 -0.38 6.15 -2.04
CA ARG A 99 -0.08 7.17 -3.05
C ARG A 99 1.38 7.10 -3.44
N LEU A 100 2.27 7.15 -2.44
CA LEU A 100 3.72 7.09 -2.65
C LEU A 100 4.14 5.84 -3.43
N PHE A 101 3.57 4.68 -3.09
CA PHE A 101 3.87 3.43 -3.78
C PHE A 101 3.34 3.42 -5.22
N ALA A 102 2.10 3.89 -5.45
CA ALA A 102 1.55 4.00 -6.79
C ALA A 102 2.40 4.90 -7.69
N GLU A 103 2.75 6.09 -7.20
CA GLU A 103 3.61 7.04 -7.90
C GLU A 103 5.01 6.47 -8.15
N PHE A 104 5.57 5.75 -7.17
CA PHE A 104 6.84 5.05 -7.32
C PHE A 104 6.79 4.01 -8.45
N LEU A 105 5.78 3.14 -8.47
CA LEU A 105 5.62 2.14 -9.54
C LEU A 105 5.44 2.82 -10.90
N PHE A 106 4.62 3.87 -11.00
CA PHE A 106 4.48 4.64 -12.25
C PHE A 106 5.82 5.21 -12.74
N SER A 107 6.66 5.68 -11.83
CA SER A 107 7.99 6.19 -12.18
C SER A 107 8.95 5.12 -12.71
N LYS A 108 8.73 3.84 -12.35
CA LYS A 108 9.57 2.69 -12.72
C LYS A 108 9.07 1.95 -13.96
N PHE A 109 7.75 1.90 -14.16
CA PHE A 109 7.10 1.20 -15.27
C PHE A 109 6.56 2.18 -16.33
N LYS A 110 7.31 3.25 -16.64
CA LYS A 110 6.88 4.32 -17.56
C LYS A 110 6.51 3.84 -18.97
N ASP A 111 7.08 2.73 -19.39
CA ASP A 111 6.84 2.15 -20.72
C ASP A 111 5.47 1.45 -20.83
N LYS A 112 4.76 1.26 -19.70
CA LYS A 112 3.40 0.73 -19.67
C LYS A 112 2.39 1.88 -19.58
N SER A 113 1.26 1.74 -20.27
CA SER A 113 0.14 2.67 -20.19
C SER A 113 -0.59 2.51 -18.85
N ILE A 114 -0.07 3.16 -17.81
CA ILE A 114 -0.63 3.14 -16.44
C ILE A 114 -1.35 4.46 -16.17
N GLN A 115 -2.60 4.37 -15.70
CA GLN A 115 -3.35 5.50 -15.18
C GLN A 115 -3.56 5.32 -13.67
N ILE A 116 -3.17 6.32 -12.89
CA ILE A 116 -3.41 6.34 -11.44
C ILE A 116 -4.63 7.22 -11.14
N VAL A 117 -5.58 6.67 -10.39
CA VAL A 117 -6.70 7.41 -9.81
C VAL A 117 -6.62 7.29 -8.30
N HIS A 118 -6.53 8.42 -7.61
CA HIS A 118 -6.58 8.46 -6.15
C HIS A 118 -8.02 8.58 -5.68
N LEU A 119 -8.47 7.56 -4.93
CA LEU A 119 -9.76 7.49 -4.26
C LEU A 119 -9.67 8.08 -2.85
#